data_AF-A0A431NUZ5-F1
#
_entry.id   AF-A0A431NUZ5-F1
#
_cell.length_a   1.000
_cell.length_b   1.000
_cell.length_c   1.000
_cell.angle_alpha   90.00
_cell.angle_beta   90.00
_cell.angle_gamma   90.00
#
_symmetry.space_group_name_H-M   'P 1'
#
loop_
_entity.id
_entity.type
_entity.pdbx_description
1 polymer ?
#
loop_
_entity_poly.entity_id
_entity_poly.type
_entity_poly.pdbx_seq_one_letter_code
_entity_poly.pdbx_strand_id
1 'polypeptide(L)'
;MGSVLPKLINDTRAGRIIVNMDWQVLHLLGSKLDLLISDRPVTRFEGLNSRNCVIVMPLDPRRLFVASHWDQKFQRHSPTEIVRRANITTVREAHSRVYGTGSQHRPLAEKWLARRGHTS
;
A
#
# COMPACT_ATOMS: atom_id res chain seq x y z
N MET A 1 2.66 33.75 5.04
CA MET A 1 2.52 32.40 5.64
C MET A 1 2.84 31.37 4.57
N GLY A 2 4.05 30.83 4.55
CA GLY A 2 4.47 29.83 3.55
C GLY A 2 3.75 28.51 3.74
N SER A 3 3.33 27.88 2.64
CA SER A 3 2.55 26.64 2.67
C SER A 3 3.28 25.54 3.45
N VAL A 4 2.50 24.75 4.17
CA VAL A 4 2.97 23.64 5.02
C VAL A 4 3.49 22.46 4.17
N LEU A 5 3.07 22.40 2.89
CA LEU A 5 3.41 21.33 1.96
C LEU A 5 4.91 21.28 1.56
N PRO A 6 5.56 22.37 1.11
CA PRO A 6 7.00 22.40 0.86
C PRO A 6 7.85 22.01 2.08
N LYS A 7 7.43 22.39 3.29
CA LYS A 7 8.16 22.05 4.52
C LYS A 7 8.04 20.56 4.89
N LEU A 8 6.90 19.94 4.62
CA LEU A 8 6.69 18.49 4.77
C LEU A 8 7.42 17.67 3.71
N ILE A 9 7.49 18.16 2.46
CA ILE A 9 8.35 17.59 1.41
C ILE A 9 9.83 17.68 1.83
N ASN A 10 10.19 18.72 2.59
CA ASN A 10 11.52 18.97 3.14
C ASN A 10 11.80 18.26 4.47
N ASP A 11 11.09 17.19 4.87
CA ASP A 11 11.69 16.22 5.81
C ASP A 11 12.86 15.55 5.08
N THR A 12 14.02 16.21 5.15
CA THR A 12 15.18 15.94 4.32
C THR A 12 15.74 14.54 4.53
N ARG A 13 15.38 13.86 5.62
CA ARG A 13 15.88 12.51 5.90
C ARG A 13 14.92 11.45 5.35
N ALA A 14 13.64 11.51 5.71
CA ALA A 14 12.66 10.53 5.24
C ALA A 14 12.45 10.65 3.71
N GLY A 15 12.31 11.87 3.20
CA GLY A 15 12.17 12.12 1.76
C GLY A 15 13.38 11.63 0.96
N ARG A 16 14.60 11.90 1.45
CA ARG A 16 15.83 11.41 0.80
C ARG A 16 15.91 9.90 0.80
N ILE A 17 15.48 9.23 1.87
CA ILE A 17 15.44 7.76 1.91
C ILE A 17 14.50 7.22 0.83
N ILE A 18 13.27 7.75 0.77
CA ILE A 18 12.24 7.24 -0.15
C ILE A 18 12.62 7.51 -1.62
N VAL A 19 13.13 8.71 -1.93
CA VAL A 19 13.55 9.09 -3.30
C VAL A 19 14.71 8.22 -3.82
N ASN A 20 15.54 7.67 -2.92
CA ASN A 20 16.65 6.79 -3.30
C ASN A 20 16.28 5.30 -3.26
N MET A 21 15.01 4.94 -3.01
CA MET A 21 14.54 3.56 -3.20
C MET A 21 14.41 3.24 -4.69
N ASP A 22 14.45 1.95 -5.03
CA ASP A 22 14.06 1.47 -6.35
C ASP A 22 12.53 1.51 -6.47
N TRP A 23 12.03 2.26 -7.46
CA TRP A 23 10.60 2.49 -7.68
C TRP A 23 10.14 1.72 -8.90
N GLN A 24 9.09 0.93 -8.73
CA GLN A 24 8.51 0.16 -9.81
C GLN A 24 6.99 0.13 -9.73
N VAL A 25 6.35 -0.09 -10.87
CA VAL A 25 4.93 -0.39 -10.95
C VAL A 25 4.78 -1.86 -11.32
N LEU A 26 4.19 -2.63 -10.41
CA LEU A 26 3.84 -4.02 -10.68
C LEU A 26 2.51 -4.06 -11.44
N HIS A 27 2.55 -4.66 -12.64
CA HIS A 27 1.36 -4.92 -13.45
C HIS A 27 0.77 -6.29 -13.07
N LEU A 28 -0.45 -6.31 -12.55
CA LEU A 28 -1.09 -7.50 -11.95
C LEU A 28 -2.26 -8.03 -12.81
N LEU A 29 -2.15 -7.90 -14.14
CA LEU A 29 -3.20 -8.28 -15.09
C LEU A 29 -3.66 -9.74 -14.93
N GLY A 30 -2.76 -10.67 -14.58
CA GLY A 30 -3.07 -12.09 -14.33
C GLY A 30 -3.72 -12.42 -12.99
N SER A 31 -4.07 -11.41 -12.18
CA SER A 31 -4.72 -11.65 -10.88
C SER A 31 -6.20 -12.03 -11.03
N LYS A 32 -6.67 -12.97 -10.20
CA LYS A 32 -8.10 -13.29 -10.04
C LYS A 32 -8.85 -12.28 -9.14
N LEU A 33 -8.12 -11.37 -8.52
CA LEU A 33 -8.60 -10.36 -7.59
C LEU A 33 -8.17 -8.98 -8.08
N ASP A 34 -8.96 -7.96 -7.76
CA ASP A 34 -8.58 -6.56 -7.94
C ASP A 34 -7.95 -6.01 -6.66
N LEU A 35 -7.05 -5.03 -6.82
CA LEU A 35 -6.54 -4.24 -5.71
C LEU A 35 -7.65 -3.38 -5.11
N LEU A 36 -7.64 -3.28 -3.79
CA LEU A 36 -8.44 -2.35 -3.01
C LEU A 36 -7.65 -1.06 -2.78
N ILE A 37 -8.36 0.04 -2.57
CA ILE A 37 -7.79 1.30 -2.08
C ILE A 37 -8.53 1.72 -0.82
N SER A 38 -7.90 2.50 0.05
CA SER A 38 -8.50 2.99 1.29
C SER A 38 -8.26 4.49 1.47
N ASP A 39 -8.81 5.04 2.54
CA ASP A 39 -8.49 6.40 3.00
C ASP A 39 -7.04 6.57 3.52
N ARG A 40 -6.28 5.47 3.62
CA ARG A 40 -4.83 5.43 3.89
C ARG A 40 -4.13 4.47 2.92
N PRO A 41 -3.96 4.86 1.65
CA PRO A 41 -3.57 3.93 0.58
C PRO A 41 -2.08 3.59 0.58
N VAL A 42 -1.25 4.38 1.28
CA VAL A 42 0.18 4.13 1.41
C VAL A 42 0.43 3.21 2.59
N THR A 43 0.95 2.02 2.29
CA THR A 43 1.39 1.07 3.30
C THR A 43 2.91 1.03 3.32
N ARG A 44 3.49 0.99 4.52
CA ARG A 44 4.92 0.78 4.73
C ARG A 44 5.14 -0.46 5.58
N PHE A 45 5.98 -1.36 5.08
CA PHE A 45 6.53 -2.49 5.81
C PHE A 45 7.90 -2.10 6.37
N GLU A 46 8.16 -2.45 7.63
CA GLU A 46 9.41 -2.15 8.36
C GLU A 46 9.74 -0.64 8.48
N GLY A 47 10.76 -0.33 9.29
CA GLY A 47 11.34 1.03 9.43
C GLY A 47 11.94 1.54 8.12
N LEU A 48 11.87 2.86 7.82
CA LEU A 48 12.44 3.45 6.59
C LEU A 48 13.95 3.17 6.42
N ASN A 49 14.71 3.05 7.51
CA ASN A 49 16.14 2.71 7.46
C ASN A 49 16.41 1.19 7.32
N SER A 50 15.38 0.35 7.40
CA SER A 50 15.53 -1.09 7.24
C SER A 50 15.80 -1.41 5.79
N ARG A 51 16.79 -2.27 5.52
CA ARG A 51 17.01 -2.82 4.18
C ARG A 51 15.75 -3.54 3.67
N ASN A 52 14.93 -4.09 4.56
CA ASN A 52 13.69 -4.77 4.20
C ASN A 52 12.48 -3.83 4.07
N CYS A 53 12.69 -2.50 4.12
CA CYS A 53 11.60 -1.56 3.95
C CYS A 53 11.02 -1.66 2.54
N VAL A 54 9.69 -1.76 2.51
CA VAL A 54 8.90 -1.73 1.29
C VAL A 54 7.74 -0.77 1.51
N ILE A 55 7.56 0.18 0.60
CA ILE A 55 6.39 1.04 0.53
C ILE A 55 5.56 0.55 -0.64
N VAL A 56 4.25 0.35 -0.42
CA VAL A 56 3.33 -0.04 -1.47
C VAL A 56 2.12 0.90 -1.49
N MET A 57 1.62 1.18 -2.69
CA MET A 57 0.44 2.00 -2.89
C MET A 57 -0.34 1.50 -4.10
N PRO A 58 -1.60 1.05 -3.95
CA PRO A 58 -2.47 0.75 -5.08
C PRO A 58 -2.66 2.01 -5.94
N LEU A 59 -2.39 1.91 -7.24
CA LEU A 59 -2.61 2.99 -8.20
C LEU A 59 -3.98 2.86 -8.86
N ASP A 60 -4.37 1.62 -9.16
CA ASP A 60 -5.68 1.24 -9.68
C ASP A 60 -5.93 -0.26 -9.39
N PRO A 61 -7.04 -0.87 -9.85
CA PRO A 61 -7.35 -2.28 -9.59
C PRO A 61 -6.28 -3.30 -10.01
N ARG A 62 -5.35 -2.94 -10.91
CA ARG A 62 -4.37 -3.84 -11.54
C ARG A 62 -2.92 -3.35 -11.48
N ARG A 63 -2.66 -2.15 -10.94
CA ARG A 63 -1.32 -1.59 -10.81
C ARG A 63 -0.99 -1.27 -9.36
N LEU A 64 0.13 -1.79 -8.88
CA LEU A 64 0.66 -1.53 -7.55
C LEU A 64 1.98 -0.76 -7.67
N PHE A 65 2.05 0.45 -7.13
CA PHE A 65 3.32 1.12 -6.92
C PHE A 65 4.08 0.45 -5.78
N VAL A 66 5.38 0.27 -5.97
CA VAL A 66 6.29 -0.25 -4.97
C VAL A 66 7.57 0.58 -4.94
N ALA A 67 8.04 0.90 -3.73
CA ALA A 67 9.38 1.43 -3.49
C ALA A 67 10.10 0.57 -2.44
N SER A 68 11.32 0.13 -2.74
CA SER A 68 12.14 -0.67 -1.81
C SER A 68 13.64 -0.39 -1.93
N HIS A 69 14.41 -0.69 -0.88
CA HIS A 69 15.88 -0.50 -0.89
C HIS A 69 16.65 -1.52 -1.72
N TRP A 70 16.02 -2.62 -2.13
CA TRP A 70 16.62 -3.69 -2.91
C TRP A 70 15.59 -4.29 -3.84
N ASP A 71 16.07 -5.07 -4.81
CA ASP A 71 15.25 -5.89 -5.70
C ASP A 71 14.50 -6.96 -4.90
N GLN A 72 13.33 -6.56 -4.42
CA GLN A 72 12.31 -7.45 -3.93
C GLN A 72 11.82 -8.22 -5.14
N LYS A 73 12.17 -9.51 -5.20
CA LYS A 73 11.82 -10.41 -6.31
C LYS A 73 10.32 -10.74 -6.30
N PHE A 74 9.47 -9.73 -6.46
CA PHE A 74 8.02 -9.83 -6.50
C PHE A 74 7.56 -10.77 -7.61
N GLN A 75 8.35 -10.89 -8.68
CA GLN A 75 8.16 -11.85 -9.77
C GLN A 75 8.10 -13.31 -9.30
N ARG A 76 8.61 -13.63 -8.10
CA ARG A 76 8.51 -14.97 -7.50
C ARG A 76 7.11 -15.29 -6.97
N HIS A 77 6.25 -14.29 -6.83
CA HIS A 77 4.88 -14.46 -6.37
C HIS A 77 3.91 -14.33 -7.54
N SER A 78 2.83 -15.12 -7.50
CA SER A 78 1.77 -14.95 -8.48
C SER A 78 1.09 -13.57 -8.31
N PRO A 79 0.59 -12.94 -9.38
CA PRO A 79 -0.14 -11.67 -9.28
C PRO A 79 -1.29 -11.72 -8.26
N THR A 80 -2.01 -12.84 -8.21
CA THR A 80 -3.11 -13.04 -7.25
C THR A 80 -2.63 -13.04 -5.80
N GLU A 81 -1.46 -13.62 -5.52
CA GLU A 81 -0.88 -13.63 -4.18
C GLU A 81 -0.46 -12.21 -3.74
N ILE A 82 0.14 -11.45 -4.65
CA ILE A 82 0.50 -10.05 -4.41
C ILE A 82 -0.75 -9.22 -4.10
N VAL A 83 -1.79 -9.29 -4.95
CA VAL A 83 -3.06 -8.57 -4.72
C VAL A 83 -3.68 -8.98 -3.39
N ARG A 84 -3.71 -10.28 -3.06
CA ARG A 84 -4.28 -10.75 -1.79
C ARG A 84 -3.57 -10.13 -0.59
N ARG A 85 -2.24 -10.13 -0.58
CA ARG A 85 -1.45 -9.53 0.52
C ARG A 85 -1.65 -8.02 0.59
N ALA A 86 -1.60 -7.33 -0.54
CA ALA A 86 -1.84 -5.88 -0.62
C ALA A 86 -3.24 -5.50 -0.10
N ASN A 87 -4.28 -6.28 -0.46
CA ASN A 87 -5.64 -6.04 -0.01
C ASN A 87 -5.80 -6.25 1.50
N ILE A 88 -5.21 -7.32 2.05
CA ILE A 88 -5.23 -7.55 3.50
C ILE A 88 -4.64 -6.35 4.22
N THR A 89 -3.48 -5.84 3.77
CA THR A 89 -2.85 -4.70 4.42
C THR A 89 -3.64 -3.42 4.22
N THR A 90 -4.15 -3.16 3.01
CA THR A 90 -4.99 -1.99 2.70
C THR A 90 -6.20 -1.91 3.64
N VAL A 91 -6.89 -3.03 3.85
CA VAL A 91 -8.06 -3.07 4.74
C VAL A 91 -7.63 -2.93 6.20
N ARG A 92 -6.52 -3.55 6.61
CA ARG A 92 -6.01 -3.45 7.99
C ARG A 92 -5.55 -2.03 8.35
N GLU A 93 -4.96 -1.30 7.40
CA GLU A 93 -4.45 0.05 7.63
C GLU A 93 -5.51 1.14 7.44
N ALA A 94 -6.62 0.83 6.74
CA ALA A 94 -7.75 1.74 6.56
C ALA A 94 -8.25 2.31 7.89
N HIS A 95 -8.52 3.61 7.90
CA HIS A 95 -9.11 4.27 9.05
C HIS A 95 -10.61 3.97 9.12
N SER A 96 -11.33 4.22 8.03
CA SER A 96 -12.79 4.11 8.00
C SER A 96 -13.35 3.56 6.69
N ARG A 97 -12.63 3.70 5.58
CA ARG A 97 -13.17 3.40 4.24
C ARG A 97 -12.21 2.55 3.42
N VAL A 98 -12.80 1.58 2.72
CA VAL A 98 -12.16 0.75 1.70
C VAL A 98 -13.04 0.75 0.48
N TYR A 99 -12.41 0.89 -0.69
CA TYR A 99 -13.06 0.93 -1.99
C TYR A 99 -12.50 -0.19 -2.86
N GLY A 100 -13.38 -0.79 -3.65
CA GLY A 100 -13.04 -1.84 -4.61
C GLY A 100 -13.96 -1.75 -5.83
N THR A 101 -13.67 -2.56 -6.84
CA THR A 101 -14.41 -2.59 -8.12
C THR A 101 -15.77 -3.29 -8.05
N GLY A 102 -16.01 -4.07 -6.99
CA GLY A 102 -17.25 -4.83 -6.84
C GLY A 102 -17.40 -5.52 -5.48
N SER A 103 -18.51 -6.22 -5.31
CA SER A 103 -18.93 -6.83 -4.05
C SER A 103 -18.10 -8.05 -3.64
N GLN A 104 -17.28 -8.62 -4.53
CA GLN A 104 -16.41 -9.77 -4.25
C GLN A 104 -15.41 -9.54 -3.10
N HIS A 105 -15.14 -8.28 -2.76
CA HIS A 105 -14.21 -7.91 -1.69
C HIS A 105 -14.90 -7.61 -0.35
N ARG A 106 -16.24 -7.61 -0.32
CA ARG A 106 -17.04 -7.27 0.86
C ARG A 106 -16.71 -8.12 2.10
N PRO A 107 -16.56 -9.46 2.00
CA PRO A 107 -16.21 -10.28 3.17
C PRO A 107 -14.87 -9.90 3.81
N LEU A 108 -13.89 -9.47 3.00
CA LEU A 108 -12.59 -9.04 3.49
C LEU A 108 -12.69 -7.68 4.20
N ALA A 109 -13.43 -6.73 3.62
CA ALA A 109 -13.63 -5.40 4.21
C ALA A 109 -14.37 -5.49 5.55
N GLU A 110 -15.47 -6.24 5.61
CA GLU A 110 -16.29 -6.41 6.81
C GLU A 110 -15.50 -7.03 7.97
N LYS A 111 -14.69 -8.06 7.68
CA LYS A 111 -13.88 -8.76 8.69
C LYS A 111 -12.92 -7.84 9.47
N TRP A 112 -12.38 -6.80 8.84
CA TRP A 112 -11.28 -6.03 9.39
C TRP A 112 -11.66 -4.60 9.75
N LEU A 113 -12.60 -3.96 9.03
CA LEU A 113 -13.13 -2.63 9.42
C LEU A 113 -13.93 -2.72 10.73
N ALA A 114 -14.70 -3.79 10.95
CA ALA A 114 -15.50 -3.96 12.17
C ALA A 114 -14.65 -4.06 13.46
N ARG A 115 -13.39 -4.48 13.36
CA ARG A 115 -12.50 -4.67 14.53
C ARG A 115 -11.92 -3.37 15.10
N ARG A 116 -12.02 -2.24 14.39
CA ARG A 116 -11.53 -0.91 14.86
C ARG A 116 -12.62 -0.02 15.47
N GLY A 117 -13.90 -0.33 15.29
CA GLY A 117 -15.01 0.45 15.87
C GLY A 117 -15.24 0.28 17.38
N HIS A 118 -14.37 -0.44 18.10
CA HIS A 118 -14.54 -0.80 19.52
C HIS A 118 -13.45 -0.25 20.46
N THR A 119 -12.66 0.73 20.02
CA THR A 119 -11.72 1.44 20.89
C THR A 119 -12.02 2.94 20.83
N SER A 120 -12.92 3.37 21.72
CA SER A 120 -13.07 4.76 22.18
C SER A 120 -12.53 4.86 23.60
#